data_AF-A0A106DQU7-F1
#
_entry.id   AF-A0A106DQU7-F1
#
_cell.length_a   1.000
_cell.length_b   1.000
_cell.length_c   1.000
_cell.angle_alpha   90.00
_cell.angle_beta   90.00
_cell.angle_gamma   90.00
#
_symmetry.space_group_name_H-M   'P 1'
#
loop_
_entity.id
_entity.type
_entity.pdbx_description
1 polymer ?
#
loop_
_entity_poly.entity_id
_entity_poly.type
_entity_poly.pdbx_seq_one_letter_code
_entity_poly.pdbx_strand_id
1 'polypeptide(L)'
;MLSAHIIDPKNTRDLSSEAIDSNGHIKVMPASFYANTTLAERGVLAVRYGVYCLPTFELIERLQEIIDGRSAIEIGSGNGVLAGALGIHATDNKMQDDPEIRAHYKMMGQPPVKYGANVEKITARDAVRKYRPRVVIAAWVTHLYDERNNDAGGNMFGVDELDIVRNCEAYVFVGNTQVHAKKPLWKYTPDVMEMPTWIYSRALNGSPDFISVWSADKIIGVRPK
;
A
#
# COMPACT_ATOMS: atom_id res chain seq x y z
N MET A 1 3.97 -11.81 -18.21
CA MET A 1 3.26 -10.75 -17.46
C MET A 1 3.39 -9.46 -18.23
N LEU A 2 2.28 -8.80 -18.56
CA LEU A 2 2.33 -7.42 -19.05
C LEU A 2 2.86 -6.54 -17.91
N SER A 3 4.05 -5.97 -18.09
CA SER A 3 4.49 -4.88 -17.24
C SER A 3 3.85 -3.60 -17.77
N ALA A 4 3.52 -2.67 -16.89
CA ALA A 4 2.90 -1.41 -17.30
C ALA A 4 3.82 -0.55 -18.20
N HIS A 5 5.11 -0.90 -18.29
CA HIS A 5 6.08 -0.32 -19.21
C HIS A 5 5.92 -0.81 -20.66
N ILE A 6 5.09 -1.85 -20.89
CA ILE A 6 4.81 -2.44 -22.21
C ILE A 6 3.50 -1.89 -22.81
N ILE A 7 2.69 -1.18 -22.01
CA ILE A 7 1.46 -0.58 -22.49
C ILE A 7 1.81 0.66 -23.30
N ASP A 8 1.37 0.73 -24.56
CA ASP A 8 1.49 1.93 -25.38
C ASP A 8 0.57 3.03 -24.82
N PRO A 9 1.13 4.10 -24.22
CA PRO A 9 0.32 5.16 -23.65
C PRO A 9 -0.44 5.95 -24.72
N LYS A 10 -0.09 5.84 -26.01
CA LYS A 10 -0.80 6.53 -27.10
C LYS A 10 -2.16 5.91 -27.41
N ASN A 11 -2.34 4.63 -27.07
CA ASN A 11 -3.58 3.87 -27.31
C ASN A 11 -4.38 3.62 -26.01
N THR A 12 -3.99 4.28 -24.93
CA THR A 12 -4.61 4.15 -23.61
C THR A 12 -5.14 5.51 -23.17
N ARG A 13 -6.40 5.59 -22.73
CA ARG A 13 -6.97 6.84 -22.21
C ARG A 13 -6.10 7.34 -21.05
N ASP A 14 -5.78 8.63 -21.09
CA ASP A 14 -5.07 9.29 -20.01
C ASP A 14 -6.05 9.71 -18.91
N LEU A 15 -5.97 9.06 -17.75
CA LEU A 15 -6.81 9.37 -16.60
C LEU A 15 -6.28 10.57 -15.78
N SER A 16 -5.13 11.15 -16.15
CA SER A 16 -4.44 12.16 -15.32
C SER A 16 -5.31 13.38 -15.01
N SER A 17 -6.02 13.92 -16.01
CA SER A 17 -6.87 15.11 -15.83
C SER A 17 -8.00 14.89 -14.83
N GLU A 18 -8.48 13.65 -14.71
CA GLU A 18 -9.61 13.28 -13.86
C GLU A 18 -9.17 12.78 -12.49
N ALA A 19 -8.02 12.10 -12.39
CA ALA A 19 -7.60 11.37 -11.20
C ALA A 19 -6.41 12.01 -10.46
N ILE A 20 -5.78 13.07 -11.00
CA ILE A 20 -4.64 13.75 -10.37
C ILE A 20 -5.02 15.17 -9.96
N ASP A 21 -4.56 15.61 -8.78
CA ASP A 21 -4.77 16.96 -8.25
C ASP A 21 -3.74 17.96 -8.78
N SER A 22 -3.88 19.25 -8.42
CA SER A 22 -2.96 20.31 -8.84
C SER A 22 -1.55 20.16 -8.26
N ASN A 23 -1.35 19.32 -7.24
CA ASN A 23 -0.05 19.04 -6.63
C ASN A 23 0.62 17.82 -7.26
N GLY A 24 -0.04 17.15 -8.20
CA GLY A 24 0.47 15.94 -8.85
C GLY A 24 0.27 14.67 -8.03
N HIS A 25 -0.64 14.67 -7.05
CA HIS A 25 -1.03 13.50 -6.27
C HIS A 25 -2.31 12.87 -6.81
N ILE A 26 -2.48 11.57 -6.56
CA ILE A 26 -3.74 10.87 -6.86
C ILE A 26 -4.88 11.45 -6.00
N LYS A 27 -6.06 11.60 -6.58
CA LYS A 27 -7.28 11.93 -5.86
C LYS A 27 -7.93 10.66 -5.30
N VAL A 28 -8.66 10.80 -4.20
CA VAL A 28 -9.62 9.77 -3.81
C VAL A 28 -10.79 9.84 -4.78
N MET A 29 -11.05 8.74 -5.48
CA MET A 29 -12.10 8.66 -6.50
C MET A 29 -13.21 7.70 -6.05
N PRO A 30 -14.46 7.82 -6.51
CA PRO A 30 -15.43 6.75 -6.27
C PRO A 30 -14.98 5.47 -6.98
N ALA A 31 -15.25 4.28 -6.42
CA ALA A 31 -14.93 3.02 -7.09
C ALA A 31 -15.57 2.91 -8.47
N SER A 32 -16.73 3.53 -8.67
CA SER A 32 -17.42 3.61 -9.96
C SER A 32 -16.60 4.31 -11.06
N PHE A 33 -15.68 5.23 -10.71
CA PHE A 33 -14.75 5.81 -11.67
C PHE A 33 -13.81 4.72 -12.23
N TYR A 34 -13.17 3.95 -11.35
CA TYR A 34 -12.24 2.90 -11.76
C TYR A 34 -12.94 1.67 -12.35
N ALA A 35 -14.18 1.38 -11.97
CA ALA A 35 -14.99 0.33 -12.59
C ALA A 35 -15.19 0.55 -14.10
N ASN A 36 -15.22 1.82 -14.53
CA ASN A 36 -15.33 2.24 -15.93
C ASN A 36 -13.97 2.43 -16.61
N THR A 37 -12.92 1.78 -16.10
CA THR A 37 -11.57 1.84 -16.68
C THR A 37 -11.05 0.44 -16.98
N THR A 38 -10.09 0.34 -17.88
CA THR A 38 -9.36 -0.91 -18.14
C THR A 38 -8.17 -1.06 -17.18
N LEU A 39 -7.66 -2.29 -17.04
CA LEU A 39 -6.41 -2.53 -16.30
C LEU A 39 -5.25 -1.70 -16.87
N ALA A 40 -5.20 -1.54 -18.20
CA ALA A 40 -4.16 -0.78 -18.86
C ALA A 40 -4.19 0.71 -18.51
N GLU A 41 -5.38 1.33 -18.53
CA GLU A 41 -5.58 2.73 -18.14
C GLU A 41 -5.14 2.98 -16.69
N ARG A 42 -5.57 2.12 -15.76
CA ARG A 42 -5.15 2.18 -14.35
C ARG A 42 -3.65 1.98 -14.20
N GLY A 43 -3.07 1.03 -14.92
CA GLY A 43 -1.63 0.75 -14.89
C GLY A 43 -0.78 1.92 -15.37
N VAL A 44 -1.17 2.59 -16.46
CA VAL A 44 -0.47 3.77 -16.99
C VAL A 44 -0.53 4.93 -15.99
N LEU A 45 -1.70 5.21 -15.42
CA LEU A 45 -1.86 6.21 -14.36
C LEU A 45 -0.97 5.88 -13.16
N ALA A 46 -1.10 4.68 -12.63
CA ALA A 46 -0.37 4.20 -11.46
C ALA A 46 1.15 4.27 -11.65
N VAL A 47 1.68 3.82 -12.79
CA VAL A 47 3.10 3.97 -13.11
C VAL A 47 3.50 5.42 -13.16
N ARG A 48 2.80 6.24 -13.94
CA ARG A 48 3.20 7.63 -14.20
C ARG A 48 3.36 8.45 -12.92
N TYR A 49 2.52 8.18 -11.91
CA TYR A 49 2.50 8.91 -10.65
C TYR A 49 3.10 8.13 -9.47
N GLY A 50 3.69 6.95 -9.71
CA GLY A 50 4.34 6.16 -8.66
C GLY A 50 3.36 5.67 -7.59
N VAL A 51 2.14 5.33 -7.98
CA VAL A 51 1.05 4.90 -7.08
C VAL A 51 0.81 3.40 -7.25
N TYR A 52 0.62 2.69 -6.15
CA TYR A 52 0.37 1.25 -6.17
C TYR A 52 -1.08 0.90 -5.78
N CYS A 53 -1.62 1.56 -4.76
CA CYS A 53 -3.04 1.50 -4.40
C CYS A 53 -3.75 2.75 -4.90
N LEU A 54 -4.86 2.58 -5.63
CA LEU A 54 -5.68 3.69 -6.12
C LEU A 54 -6.80 3.94 -5.10
N PRO A 55 -6.74 5.03 -4.31
CA PRO A 55 -7.64 5.21 -3.18
C PRO A 55 -9.07 5.48 -3.65
N THR A 56 -10.02 4.77 -3.04
CA THR A 56 -11.45 4.93 -3.30
C THR A 56 -12.22 5.40 -2.07
N PHE A 57 -13.35 6.09 -2.24
CA PHE A 57 -14.19 6.49 -1.10
C PHE A 57 -14.64 5.28 -0.28
N GLU A 58 -14.96 4.18 -0.96
CA GLU A 58 -15.37 2.91 -0.37
C GLU A 58 -14.23 2.27 0.44
N LEU A 59 -12.98 2.37 -0.04
CA LEU A 59 -11.82 1.95 0.75
C LEU A 59 -11.62 2.83 1.98
N ILE A 60 -11.80 4.14 1.87
CA ILE A 60 -11.72 5.05 3.02
C ILE A 60 -12.79 4.69 4.06
N GLU A 61 -14.03 4.50 3.64
CA GLU A 61 -15.16 4.12 4.51
C GLU A 61 -14.86 2.80 5.24
N ARG A 62 -14.43 1.77 4.50
CA ARG A 62 -14.07 0.48 5.11
C ARG A 62 -12.93 0.59 6.10
N LEU A 63 -11.90 1.39 5.79
CA LEU A 63 -10.78 1.61 6.70
C LEU A 63 -11.20 2.42 7.93
N GLN A 64 -12.13 3.37 7.81
CA GLN A 64 -12.68 4.11 8.93
C GLN A 64 -13.47 3.20 9.87
N GLU A 65 -14.28 2.27 9.33
CA GLU A 65 -14.94 1.23 10.11
C GLU A 65 -13.94 0.34 10.85
N ILE A 66 -12.85 -0.06 10.18
CA ILE A 66 -11.80 -0.86 10.81
C ILE A 66 -11.06 -0.03 11.87
N ILE A 67 -10.80 1.26 11.65
CA ILE A 67 -10.16 2.12 12.65
C ILE A 67 -11.06 2.25 13.89
N ASP A 68 -12.37 2.45 13.70
CA ASP A 68 -13.37 2.54 14.77
C ASP A 68 -12.97 3.54 15.88
N GLY A 69 -12.52 4.73 15.47
CA GLY A 69 -12.07 5.79 16.38
C GLY A 69 -10.76 5.51 17.15
N ARG A 70 -10.09 4.37 16.89
CA ARG A 70 -8.80 4.03 17.53
C ARG A 70 -7.66 4.85 16.94
N SER A 71 -6.56 4.99 17.68
CA SER A 71 -5.35 5.61 17.15
C SER A 71 -4.79 4.78 15.99
N ALA A 72 -4.50 5.43 14.87
CA ALA A 72 -4.05 4.76 13.66
C ALA A 72 -2.93 5.52 12.95
N ILE A 73 -2.10 4.78 12.22
CA ILE A 73 -1.11 5.32 11.28
C ILE A 73 -1.14 4.51 9.98
N GLU A 74 -0.69 5.13 8.89
CA GLU A 74 -0.31 4.43 7.67
C GLU A 74 1.22 4.31 7.60
N ILE A 75 1.72 3.10 7.33
CA ILE A 75 3.13 2.82 7.04
C ILE A 75 3.33 2.57 5.54
N GLY A 76 4.48 2.99 5.01
CA GLY A 76 4.76 2.91 3.58
C GLY A 76 3.76 3.70 2.74
N SER A 77 3.37 4.88 3.23
CA SER A 77 2.24 5.66 2.71
C SER A 77 2.48 6.27 1.33
N GLY A 78 3.69 6.21 0.80
CA GLY A 78 4.02 6.76 -0.52
C GLY A 78 3.67 8.25 -0.63
N ASN A 79 2.66 8.61 -1.41
CA ASN A 79 2.24 10.01 -1.54
C ASN A 79 1.41 10.53 -0.34
N GLY A 80 1.00 9.66 0.58
CA GLY A 80 0.26 10.04 1.79
C GLY A 80 -1.22 10.39 1.58
N VAL A 81 -1.78 10.16 0.39
CA VAL A 81 -3.19 10.49 0.09
C VAL A 81 -4.15 9.65 0.92
N LEU A 82 -3.88 8.36 1.08
CA LEU A 82 -4.73 7.45 1.84
C LEU A 82 -4.81 7.88 3.33
N ALA A 83 -3.67 8.03 3.99
CA ALA A 83 -3.61 8.59 5.35
C ALA A 83 -4.25 9.97 5.48
N GLY A 84 -4.02 10.86 4.50
CA GLY A 84 -4.61 12.20 4.49
C GLY A 84 -6.13 12.17 4.47
N ALA A 85 -6.72 11.30 3.65
CA ALA A 85 -8.17 11.12 3.57
C ALA A 85 -8.77 10.47 4.84
N LEU A 86 -8.00 9.62 5.52
CA LEU A 86 -8.37 9.01 6.80
C LEU A 86 -8.18 9.94 8.01
N GLY A 87 -7.44 11.03 7.86
CA GLY A 87 -7.08 11.92 8.97
C GLY A 87 -6.08 11.29 9.96
N ILE A 88 -5.21 10.39 9.48
CA ILE A 88 -4.22 9.66 10.30
C ILE A 88 -2.79 10.06 9.93
N HIS A 89 -1.81 9.68 10.77
CA HIS A 89 -0.40 9.96 10.46
C HIS A 89 0.09 9.11 9.28
N ALA A 90 0.74 9.76 8.31
CA ALA A 90 1.36 9.12 7.16
C ALA A 90 2.86 8.95 7.40
N THR A 91 3.38 7.72 7.29
CA THR A 91 4.80 7.43 7.51
C THR A 91 5.40 6.59 6.39
N ASP A 92 6.62 6.92 5.99
CA ASP A 92 7.36 6.19 4.97
C ASP A 92 8.87 6.36 5.22
N ASN A 93 9.69 5.35 4.89
CA ASN A 93 11.15 5.49 5.04
C ASN A 93 11.76 6.48 4.02
N LYS A 94 10.98 6.89 3.02
CA LYS A 94 11.36 7.73 1.88
C LYS A 94 12.63 7.26 1.19
N MET A 95 12.82 5.95 1.06
CA MET A 95 14.05 5.40 0.47
C MET A 95 14.27 5.88 -0.97
N GLN A 96 13.21 6.19 -1.71
CA GLN A 96 13.32 6.70 -3.09
C GLN A 96 13.72 8.18 -3.18
N ASP A 97 13.89 8.86 -2.04
CA ASP A 97 14.58 10.15 -1.97
C ASP A 97 16.10 10.02 -2.00
N ASP A 98 16.63 8.83 -1.70
CA ASP A 98 18.05 8.56 -1.85
C ASP A 98 18.46 8.64 -3.34
N PRO A 99 19.52 9.39 -3.70
CA PRO A 99 19.92 9.57 -5.10
C PRO A 99 20.25 8.26 -5.83
N GLU A 100 20.87 7.29 -5.16
CA GLU A 100 21.28 6.03 -5.78
C GLU A 100 20.06 5.15 -6.05
N ILE A 101 19.16 5.03 -5.06
CA ILE A 101 17.89 4.31 -5.21
C ILE A 101 17.06 4.97 -6.30
N ARG A 102 16.96 6.31 -6.29
CA ARG A 102 16.22 7.06 -7.32
C ARG A 102 16.77 6.84 -8.73
N ALA A 103 18.10 6.81 -8.88
CA ALA A 103 18.74 6.52 -10.15
C ALA A 103 18.42 5.08 -10.62
N HIS A 104 18.46 4.11 -9.71
CA HIS A 104 18.08 2.72 -9.99
C HIS A 104 16.62 2.60 -10.50
N TYR A 105 15.66 3.25 -9.84
CA TYR A 105 14.26 3.27 -10.29
C TYR A 105 14.11 3.91 -11.68
N LYS A 106 14.80 5.03 -11.93
CA LYS A 106 14.79 5.71 -13.23
C LYS A 106 15.36 4.82 -14.34
N MET A 107 16.43 4.06 -14.08
CA MET A 107 16.99 3.10 -15.05
C MET A 107 15.99 1.98 -15.38
N MET A 108 15.16 1.57 -14.43
CA MET A 108 14.07 0.59 -14.66
C MET A 108 12.84 1.20 -15.34
N GLY A 109 12.85 2.48 -15.71
CA GLY A 109 11.70 3.17 -16.29
C GLY A 109 10.56 3.40 -15.29
N GLN A 110 10.83 3.30 -13.99
CA GLN A 110 9.86 3.55 -12.93
C GLN A 110 10.11 4.95 -12.35
N PRO A 111 9.13 5.87 -12.44
CA PRO A 111 9.29 7.16 -11.78
C PRO A 111 9.32 6.93 -10.26
N PRO A 112 10.19 7.64 -9.53
CA PRO A 112 10.21 7.58 -8.09
C PRO A 112 8.91 8.13 -7.51
N VAL A 113 8.54 7.65 -6.34
CA VAL A 113 7.39 8.17 -5.59
C VAL A 113 7.55 9.67 -5.34
N LYS A 114 6.50 10.43 -5.59
CA LYS A 114 6.39 11.82 -5.14
C LYS A 114 5.76 11.82 -3.75
N TYR A 115 6.60 11.91 -2.72
CA TYR A 115 6.14 11.92 -1.33
C TYR A 115 5.37 13.20 -1.01
N GLY A 116 4.20 13.06 -0.38
CA GLY A 116 3.41 14.18 0.10
C GLY A 116 4.09 14.92 1.26
N ALA A 117 3.75 16.20 1.43
CA ALA A 117 4.25 17.02 2.55
C ALA A 117 3.79 16.50 3.92
N ASN A 118 2.69 15.74 3.97
CA ASN A 118 2.16 15.10 5.18
C ASN A 118 2.87 13.79 5.55
N VAL A 119 3.79 13.29 4.71
CA VAL A 119 4.50 12.03 4.96
C VAL A 119 5.75 12.28 5.80
N GLU A 120 5.78 11.74 7.01
CA GLU A 120 6.99 11.75 7.85
C GLU A 120 8.00 10.72 7.34
N LYS A 121 9.27 11.13 7.23
CA LYS A 121 10.37 10.21 6.96
C LYS A 121 10.74 9.42 8.22
N ILE A 122 10.23 8.21 8.35
CA ILE A 122 10.48 7.31 9.48
C ILE A 122 10.24 5.85 9.05
N THR A 123 11.01 4.91 9.59
CA THR A 123 10.78 3.48 9.29
C THR A 123 9.46 3.01 9.88
N ALA A 124 8.81 2.01 9.28
CA ALA A 124 7.56 1.44 9.80
C ALA A 124 7.69 1.01 11.28
N ARG A 125 8.79 0.35 11.62
CA ARG A 125 9.09 -0.08 12.99
C ARG A 125 9.19 1.10 13.95
N ASP A 126 9.95 2.12 13.59
CA ASP A 126 10.16 3.27 14.48
C ASP A 126 8.89 4.13 14.58
N ALA A 127 8.08 4.20 13.51
CA ALA A 127 6.75 4.83 13.52
C ALA A 127 5.81 4.16 14.52
N VAL A 128 5.69 2.84 14.47
CA VAL A 128 4.84 2.08 15.41
C VAL A 128 5.31 2.27 16.85
N ARG A 129 6.63 2.28 17.10
CA ARG A 129 7.18 2.55 18.45
C ARG A 129 6.92 3.97 18.92
N LYS A 130 7.04 4.96 18.04
CA LYS A 130 6.83 6.39 18.31
C LYS A 130 5.36 6.69 18.62
N TYR A 131 4.47 6.27 17.73
CA TYR A 131 3.05 6.62 17.78
C TYR A 131 2.21 5.66 18.62
N ARG A 132 2.70 4.44 18.88
CA ARG A 132 1.98 3.36 19.59
C ARG A 132 0.52 3.24 19.09
N PRO A 133 0.31 3.09 17.78
CA PRO A 133 -1.03 3.01 17.22
C PRO A 133 -1.74 1.73 17.67
N ARG A 134 -3.05 1.81 17.84
CA ARG A 134 -3.90 0.62 17.97
C ARG A 134 -4.12 -0.04 16.61
N VAL A 135 -4.16 0.73 15.51
CA VAL A 135 -4.35 0.21 14.15
C VAL A 135 -3.22 0.67 13.22
N VAL A 136 -2.61 -0.26 12.49
CA VAL A 136 -1.60 0.05 11.46
C VAL A 136 -2.16 -0.33 10.11
N ILE A 137 -2.20 0.63 9.18
CA ILE A 137 -2.60 0.41 7.79
C ILE A 137 -1.36 0.35 6.92
N ALA A 138 -1.30 -0.64 6.03
CA ALA A 138 -0.23 -0.80 5.07
C ALA A 138 -0.82 -1.16 3.70
N ALA A 139 -0.73 -0.22 2.74
CA ALA A 139 -1.17 -0.44 1.38
C ALA A 139 0.03 -0.74 0.48
N TRP A 140 0.06 -1.95 -0.09
CA TRP A 140 1.08 -2.36 -1.07
C TRP A 140 2.53 -2.36 -0.57
N VAL A 141 2.76 -2.40 0.75
CA VAL A 141 4.14 -2.49 1.28
C VAL A 141 4.75 -3.86 1.00
N THR A 142 6.04 -3.86 0.67
CA THR A 142 6.82 -5.10 0.51
C THR A 142 7.31 -5.57 1.87
N HIS A 143 7.28 -6.88 2.12
CA HIS A 143 7.85 -7.45 3.35
C HIS A 143 9.37 -7.39 3.34
N LEU A 144 9.98 -7.39 4.53
CA LEU A 144 11.43 -7.46 4.70
C LEU A 144 11.96 -8.78 4.12
N TYR A 145 12.99 -8.68 3.30
CA TYR A 145 13.68 -9.84 2.73
C TYR A 145 14.36 -10.68 3.83
N ASP A 146 14.21 -12.00 3.76
CA ASP A 146 14.87 -12.97 4.66
C ASP A 146 15.68 -13.98 3.83
N GLU A 147 17.00 -13.97 3.97
CA GLU A 147 17.92 -14.89 3.29
C GLU A 147 17.59 -16.37 3.57
N ARG A 148 16.97 -16.66 4.71
CA ARG A 148 16.54 -18.04 5.08
C ARG A 148 15.27 -18.48 4.35
N ASN A 149 14.59 -17.55 3.68
CA ASN A 149 13.37 -17.79 2.92
C ASN A 149 13.40 -17.03 1.57
N ASN A 150 14.47 -17.25 0.80
CA ASN A 150 14.68 -16.60 -0.50
C ASN A 150 13.48 -16.69 -1.44
N ASP A 151 12.75 -17.81 -1.42
CA ASP A 151 11.61 -18.05 -2.31
C ASP A 151 10.43 -17.10 -2.04
N ALA A 152 10.32 -16.54 -0.83
CA ALA A 152 9.29 -15.55 -0.49
C ALA A 152 9.56 -14.18 -1.16
N GLY A 153 10.82 -13.91 -1.52
CA GLY A 153 11.26 -12.61 -2.02
C GLY A 153 11.32 -11.55 -0.91
N GLY A 154 10.94 -10.32 -1.24
CA GLY A 154 10.94 -9.19 -0.30
C GLY A 154 11.83 -8.05 -0.75
N ASN A 155 12.03 -7.08 0.14
CA ASN A 155 12.90 -5.93 -0.06
C ASN A 155 13.82 -5.76 1.17
N MET A 156 15.10 -5.43 0.99
CA MET A 156 16.04 -5.21 2.10
C MET A 156 15.62 -4.05 3.03
N PHE A 157 14.82 -3.12 2.52
CA PHE A 157 14.20 -2.01 3.26
C PHE A 157 12.70 -2.23 3.50
N GLY A 158 12.23 -3.46 3.29
CA GLY A 158 10.83 -3.85 3.47
C GLY A 158 10.40 -3.84 4.94
N VAL A 159 9.11 -4.11 5.15
CA VAL A 159 8.49 -4.09 6.48
C VAL A 159 8.62 -5.46 7.14
N ASP A 160 9.12 -5.51 8.38
CA ASP A 160 8.96 -6.67 9.25
C ASP A 160 7.52 -6.71 9.77
N GLU A 161 6.61 -7.27 8.97
CA GLU A 161 5.17 -7.25 9.25
C GLU A 161 4.81 -7.98 10.56
N LEU A 162 5.62 -8.97 10.98
CA LEU A 162 5.40 -9.64 12.26
C LEU A 162 5.78 -8.76 13.45
N ASP A 163 6.85 -7.95 13.33
CA ASP A 163 7.16 -6.92 14.33
C ASP A 163 6.04 -5.88 14.39
N ILE A 164 5.48 -5.44 13.24
CA ILE A 164 4.36 -4.51 13.22
C ILE A 164 3.13 -5.08 13.94
N VAL A 165 2.68 -6.28 13.58
CA VAL A 165 1.53 -6.95 14.22
C VAL A 165 1.74 -7.06 15.73
N ARG A 166 2.98 -7.31 16.20
CA ARG A 166 3.29 -7.41 17.63
C ARG A 166 3.16 -6.12 18.42
N ASN A 167 3.07 -4.99 17.75
CA ASN A 167 3.11 -3.66 18.36
C ASN A 167 1.88 -2.79 18.02
N CYS A 168 0.80 -3.41 17.52
CA CYS A 168 -0.52 -2.79 17.35
C CYS A 168 -1.63 -3.81 17.69
N GLU A 169 -2.88 -3.37 17.86
CA GLU A 169 -3.99 -4.30 18.06
C GLU A 169 -4.46 -4.93 16.75
N ALA A 170 -4.48 -4.14 15.66
CA ALA A 170 -4.87 -4.60 14.34
C ALA A 170 -3.89 -4.11 13.26
N TYR A 171 -3.40 -5.04 12.46
CA TYR A 171 -2.65 -4.75 11.24
C TYR A 171 -3.55 -4.96 10.03
N VAL A 172 -3.74 -3.91 9.24
CA VAL A 172 -4.55 -3.90 8.03
C VAL A 172 -3.64 -3.87 6.82
N PHE A 173 -3.79 -4.83 5.93
CA PHE A 173 -3.05 -4.88 4.68
C PHE A 173 -4.00 -4.75 3.48
N VAL A 174 -3.73 -3.78 2.60
CA VAL A 174 -4.41 -3.64 1.31
C VAL A 174 -3.45 -4.04 0.21
N GLY A 175 -3.85 -4.98 -0.63
CA GLY A 175 -2.95 -5.57 -1.62
C GLY A 175 -3.66 -6.22 -2.80
N ASN A 176 -2.88 -7.03 -3.50
CA ASN A 176 -3.28 -7.81 -4.66
C ASN A 176 -2.90 -9.28 -4.45
N THR A 177 -3.84 -10.18 -4.69
CA THR A 177 -3.74 -11.61 -4.32
C THR A 177 -2.53 -12.30 -4.94
N GLN A 178 -2.20 -12.01 -6.20
CA GLN A 178 -1.03 -12.62 -6.84
C GLN A 178 0.27 -11.87 -6.51
N VAL A 179 0.29 -10.53 -6.47
CA VAL A 179 1.51 -9.76 -6.17
C VAL A 179 2.03 -10.07 -4.76
N HIS A 180 1.11 -10.23 -3.81
CA HIS A 180 1.45 -10.44 -2.39
C HIS A 180 1.29 -11.89 -1.95
N ALA A 181 1.13 -12.85 -2.87
CA ALA A 181 0.91 -14.27 -2.59
C ALA A 181 1.98 -14.92 -1.72
N LYS A 182 3.21 -14.38 -1.77
CA LYS A 182 4.39 -14.95 -1.11
C LYS A 182 4.72 -14.32 0.25
N LYS A 183 3.89 -13.40 0.77
CA LYS A 183 4.15 -12.77 2.07
C LYS A 183 4.25 -13.82 3.19
N PRO A 184 5.30 -13.77 4.03
CA PRO A 184 5.41 -14.66 5.19
C PRO A 184 4.24 -14.55 6.17
N LEU A 185 3.59 -13.39 6.24
CA LEU A 185 2.44 -13.15 7.13
C LEU A 185 1.26 -14.11 6.86
N TRP A 186 1.13 -14.64 5.64
CA TRP A 186 0.08 -15.62 5.28
C TRP A 186 0.17 -16.94 6.04
N LYS A 187 1.26 -17.21 6.76
CA LYS A 187 1.33 -18.32 7.72
C LYS A 187 0.27 -18.19 8.82
N TYR A 188 -0.22 -16.98 9.07
CA TYR A 188 -1.25 -16.68 10.05
C TYR A 188 -2.55 -16.34 9.33
N THR A 189 -3.64 -17.01 9.69
CA THR A 189 -4.97 -16.74 9.14
C THR A 189 -5.42 -15.33 9.57
N PRO A 190 -5.80 -14.44 8.63
CA PRO A 190 -6.36 -13.15 8.99
C PRO A 190 -7.75 -13.31 9.62
N ASP A 191 -8.14 -12.34 10.44
CA ASP A 191 -9.50 -12.23 10.98
C ASP A 191 -10.52 -11.87 9.91
N VAL A 192 -10.08 -11.04 8.97
CA VAL A 192 -10.87 -10.55 7.86
C VAL A 192 -10.06 -10.75 6.59
N MET A 193 -10.68 -11.32 5.56
CA MET A 193 -10.15 -11.38 4.20
C MET A 193 -11.28 -11.07 3.24
N GLU A 194 -11.22 -9.90 2.63
CA GLU A 194 -12.22 -9.42 1.68
C GLU A 194 -11.55 -9.17 0.32
N MET A 195 -12.22 -9.55 -0.75
CA MET A 195 -11.81 -9.29 -2.14
C MET A 195 -12.88 -8.45 -2.85
N PRO A 196 -13.09 -7.20 -2.40
CA PRO A 196 -14.16 -6.37 -2.91
C PRO A 196 -13.87 -5.85 -4.33
N THR A 197 -14.94 -5.50 -5.04
CA THR A 197 -14.86 -4.88 -6.38
C THR A 197 -14.59 -3.37 -6.34
N TRP A 198 -14.39 -2.81 -5.14
CA TRP A 198 -14.16 -1.37 -4.92
C TRP A 198 -12.70 -1.03 -4.55
N ILE A 199 -11.80 -2.01 -4.48
CA ILE A 199 -10.35 -1.78 -4.37
C ILE A 199 -9.72 -1.90 -5.75
N TYR A 200 -8.86 -0.94 -6.07
CA TYR A 200 -8.13 -0.89 -7.33
C TYR A 200 -6.65 -0.61 -7.10
N SER A 201 -5.81 -1.08 -8.01
CA SER A 201 -4.37 -0.98 -7.88
C SER A 201 -3.63 -0.89 -9.21
N ARG A 202 -2.30 -0.85 -9.12
CA ARG A 202 -1.38 -0.95 -10.26
C ARG A 202 -1.33 -2.35 -10.90
N ALA A 203 -1.91 -3.37 -10.28
CA ALA A 203 -1.78 -4.75 -10.76
C ALA A 203 -2.36 -4.93 -12.18
N LEU A 204 -1.58 -5.54 -13.08
CA LEU A 204 -1.97 -5.85 -14.46
C LEU A 204 -2.23 -7.34 -14.70
N ASN A 205 -2.22 -8.12 -13.65
CA ASN A 205 -2.29 -9.58 -13.70
C ASN A 205 -3.73 -10.12 -13.71
N GLY A 206 -4.73 -9.24 -13.51
CA GLY A 206 -6.15 -9.61 -13.45
C GLY A 206 -6.57 -10.32 -12.16
N SER A 207 -5.67 -10.53 -11.20
CA SER A 207 -6.03 -11.14 -9.92
C SER A 207 -6.70 -10.12 -9.00
N PRO A 208 -7.63 -10.53 -8.12
CA PRO A 208 -8.33 -9.61 -7.23
C PRO A 208 -7.40 -8.80 -6.33
N ASP A 209 -7.75 -7.54 -6.12
CA ASP A 209 -7.28 -6.76 -4.99
C ASP A 209 -8.04 -7.15 -3.72
N PHE A 210 -7.42 -6.98 -2.56
CA PHE A 210 -7.95 -7.44 -1.29
C PHE A 210 -7.62 -6.48 -0.14
N ILE A 211 -8.39 -6.62 0.94
CA ILE A 211 -8.08 -6.08 2.26
C ILE A 211 -8.08 -7.23 3.28
N SER A 212 -7.07 -7.27 4.13
CA SER A 212 -6.95 -8.24 5.22
C SER A 212 -6.67 -7.57 6.54
N VAL A 213 -7.17 -8.15 7.63
CA VAL A 213 -6.91 -7.68 8.99
C VAL A 213 -6.38 -8.82 9.83
N TRP A 214 -5.28 -8.59 10.56
CA TRP A 214 -4.77 -9.50 11.58
C TRP A 214 -4.76 -8.82 12.94
N SER A 215 -5.30 -9.51 13.94
CA SER A 215 -5.21 -9.12 15.34
C SER A 215 -3.99 -9.76 16.00
N ALA A 216 -3.29 -8.97 16.83
CA ALA A 216 -2.04 -9.40 17.47
C ALA A 216 -2.20 -10.62 18.38
N ASP A 217 -3.33 -10.70 19.09
CA ASP A 217 -3.68 -11.77 20.03
C ASP A 217 -3.72 -13.16 19.36
N LYS A 218 -4.13 -13.23 18.08
CA LYS A 218 -4.18 -14.49 17.32
C LYS A 218 -2.85 -14.91 16.71
N ILE A 219 -1.96 -13.96 16.41
CA ILE A 219 -0.64 -14.25 15.82
C ILE A 219 0.38 -14.66 16.88
N ILE A 220 0.33 -14.03 18.05
CA ILE A 220 1.38 -14.16 19.07
C ILE A 220 1.09 -15.32 20.01
N GLY A 221 -0.14 -15.88 19.96
CA GLY A 221 -0.74 -16.53 21.12
C GLY A 221 -0.94 -15.49 22.21
N VAL A 222 -1.96 -15.65 23.06
CA VAL A 222 -2.23 -14.71 24.16
C VAL A 222 -0.93 -14.44 24.94
N ARG A 223 -0.32 -13.25 24.79
CA ARG A 223 0.58 -12.74 25.82
C ARG A 223 -0.33 -12.22 26.92
N PRO A 224 -0.22 -12.76 28.15
CA PRO A 224 -1.07 -12.34 29.25
C PRO A 224 -0.83 -10.85 29.57
N LYS A 225 -1.93 -10.20 29.94
CA LYS A 225 -2.15 -8.85 30.50
C LYS A 225 -0.91 -7.99 30.77
#